data_AF-A0A3L7JDL9-F1
#
_entry.id   AF-A0A3L7JDL9-F1
#
_cell.length_a   1.000
_cell.length_b   1.000
_cell.length_c   1.000
_cell.angle_alpha   90.00
_cell.angle_beta   90.00
_cell.angle_gamma   90.00
#
_symmetry.space_group_name_H-M   'P 1'
#
loop_
_entity.id
_entity.type
_entity.pdbx_description
1 polymer ?
#
loop_
_entity_poly.entity_id
_entity_poly.type
_entity_poly.pdbx_seq_one_letter_code
_entity_poly.pdbx_strand_id
1 'polypeptide(L)'
;MTEEQMSQAQAATTDPRISKQSLREQLSRFLDEEPEDDDNLMDFGLTSIGAMKLVSEWKAAGIPVSFPELASNPTIDGIWDLLQAKAPEPRLDDQWH
;
A
#
# COMPACT_ATOMS: atom_id res chain seq x y z
N MET A 1 -15.19 -0.07 35.93
CA MET A 1 -14.10 0.68 35.28
C MET A 1 -14.29 0.46 33.79
N THR A 2 -14.59 1.55 33.09
CA THR A 2 -14.91 1.64 31.66
C THR A 2 -13.63 1.88 30.87
N GLU A 3 -13.32 0.96 29.95
CA GLU A 3 -12.50 1.16 28.75
C GLU A 3 -13.13 0.19 27.73
N GLU A 4 -14.06 0.51 26.82
CA GLU A 4 -14.21 1.70 25.98
C GLU A 4 -12.85 2.23 25.53
N GLN A 5 -12.13 1.48 24.68
CA GLN A 5 -11.25 2.00 23.60
C GLN A 5 -10.38 0.94 22.89
N MET A 6 -10.93 -0.22 22.52
CA MET A 6 -10.39 -0.97 21.36
C MET A 6 -11.37 -0.90 20.20
N SER A 7 -11.68 0.35 19.82
CA SER A 7 -12.24 0.67 18.52
C SER A 7 -11.07 1.01 17.60
N GLN A 8 -10.74 0.09 16.69
CA GLN A 8 -10.49 0.34 15.26
C GLN A 8 -9.64 -0.78 14.66
N ALA A 9 -10.32 -1.70 13.99
CA ALA A 9 -9.87 -2.26 12.71
C ALA A 9 -11.11 -2.82 11.99
N GLN A 10 -12.19 -2.04 11.94
CA GLN A 10 -13.35 -2.40 11.14
C GLN A 10 -13.12 -1.95 9.70
N ALA A 11 -13.26 -2.93 8.81
CA ALA A 11 -13.45 -2.81 7.37
C ALA A 11 -12.24 -2.32 6.53
N ALA A 12 -11.21 -3.17 6.43
CA ALA A 12 -10.41 -3.20 5.20
C ALA A 12 -11.23 -3.88 4.09
N THR A 13 -12.26 -3.19 3.58
CA THR A 13 -12.90 -3.59 2.32
C THR A 13 -12.13 -2.94 1.19
N THR A 14 -10.93 -3.44 1.00
CA THR A 14 -10.15 -3.25 -0.22
C THR A 14 -9.91 -4.63 -0.75
N ASP A 15 -10.04 -4.78 -2.07
CA ASP A 15 -9.82 -6.02 -2.81
C ASP A 15 -8.85 -6.97 -2.06
N PRO A 16 -9.25 -8.21 -1.72
CA PRO A 16 -8.46 -9.12 -0.87
C PRO A 16 -7.04 -9.41 -1.39
N ARG A 17 -6.72 -8.92 -2.59
CA ARG A 17 -5.40 -8.97 -3.22
C ARG A 17 -4.41 -7.90 -2.74
N ILE A 18 -4.84 -6.80 -2.09
CA ILE A 18 -3.94 -5.73 -1.58
C ILE A 18 -4.28 -5.40 -0.12
N SER A 19 -3.51 -5.94 0.83
CA SER A 19 -3.59 -5.59 2.26
C SER A 19 -2.34 -4.84 2.71
N LYS A 20 -2.41 -4.07 3.81
CA LYS A 20 -1.22 -3.38 4.36
C LYS A 20 -0.11 -4.36 4.75
N GLN A 21 -0.48 -5.57 5.16
CA GLN A 21 0.47 -6.66 5.38
C GLN A 21 1.15 -7.10 4.08
N SER A 22 0.40 -7.29 3.00
CA SER A 22 0.98 -7.63 1.69
C SER A 22 1.86 -6.50 1.15
N LEU A 23 1.54 -5.24 1.45
CA LEU A 23 2.41 -4.10 1.14
C LEU A 23 3.76 -4.24 1.87
N ARG A 24 3.75 -4.53 3.18
CA ARG A 24 5.00 -4.75 3.94
C ARG A 24 5.84 -5.89 3.36
N GLU A 25 5.21 -7.01 3.00
CA GLU A 25 5.89 -8.14 2.35
C GLU A 25 6.47 -7.77 0.98
N GLN A 26 5.80 -6.91 0.22
CA GLN A 26 6.33 -6.42 -1.06
C GLN A 26 7.52 -5.50 -0.86
N LEU A 27 7.47 -4.62 0.14
CA LEU A 27 8.53 -3.66 0.48
C LEU A 27 9.76 -4.36 1.05
N SER A 28 9.60 -5.36 1.92
CA SER A 28 10.72 -6.06 2.58
C SER A 28 11.69 -6.75 1.60
N ARG A 29 11.28 -7.00 0.36
CA ARG A 29 12.18 -7.49 -0.72
C ARG A 29 13.24 -6.45 -1.14
N PHE A 30 13.04 -5.18 -0.80
CA PHE A 30 13.86 -4.06 -1.23
C PHE A 30 14.41 -3.24 -0.05
N LEU A 31 14.09 -3.60 1.19
CA LEU A 31 14.55 -2.92 2.39
C LEU A 31 15.59 -3.78 3.11
N ASP A 32 16.53 -3.12 3.76
CA ASP A 32 17.58 -3.78 4.54
C ASP A 32 17.11 -4.13 5.96
N GLU A 33 16.19 -3.33 6.52
CA GLU A 33 15.62 -3.46 7.87
C GLU A 33 14.09 -3.24 7.83
N GLU A 34 13.39 -3.55 8.93
CA GLU A 34 11.94 -3.34 9.06
C GLU A 34 11.66 -1.91 9.57
N PRO A 35 10.98 -1.06 8.78
CA PRO A 35 10.60 0.29 9.20
C PRO A 35 9.24 0.31 9.91
N GLU A 36 9.01 1.34 10.72
CA GLU A 36 7.67 1.70 11.20
C GLU A 36 6.82 2.30 10.06
N ASP A 37 5.54 2.53 10.32
CA ASP A 37 4.61 2.91 9.26
C ASP A 37 4.81 4.32 8.69
N ASP A 38 5.31 5.24 9.53
CA ASP A 38 5.59 6.63 9.21
C ASP A 38 7.06 6.90 8.85
N ASP A 39 7.91 5.86 8.92
CA ASP A 39 9.32 5.96 8.57
C ASP A 39 9.53 6.17 7.06
N ASN A 40 10.52 7.00 6.74
CA ASN A 40 10.94 7.20 5.36
C ASN A 40 11.72 5.98 4.84
N LEU A 41 11.09 5.22 3.95
CA LEU A 41 11.62 3.97 3.40
C LEU A 41 12.96 4.12 2.66
N MET A 42 13.28 5.32 2.17
CA MET A 42 14.58 5.57 1.54
C MET A 42 15.74 5.42 2.54
N ASP A 43 15.51 5.74 3.81
CA ASP A 43 16.49 5.60 4.88
C ASP A 43 16.73 4.11 5.25
N PHE A 44 15.79 3.24 4.85
CA PHE A 44 15.81 1.78 5.07
C PHE A 44 16.21 0.97 3.82
N GLY A 45 16.76 1.64 2.81
CA GLY A 45 17.33 0.98 1.62
C GLY A 45 16.43 0.98 0.38
N LEU A 46 15.25 1.62 0.41
CA LEU A 46 14.41 1.74 -0.78
C LEU A 46 15.09 2.60 -1.86
N THR A 47 15.74 1.95 -2.81
CA THR A 47 16.38 2.61 -3.95
C THR A 47 15.39 2.96 -5.05
N SER A 48 15.76 3.87 -5.95
CA SER A 48 14.95 4.22 -7.15
C SER A 48 14.65 3.00 -8.03
N ILE A 49 15.56 2.04 -8.14
CA ILE A 49 15.34 0.81 -8.89
C ILE A 49 14.30 -0.08 -8.20
N GLY A 50 14.36 -0.20 -6.87
CA GLY A 50 13.35 -0.91 -6.08
C GLY A 50 11.97 -0.27 -6.23
N ALA A 51 11.89 1.05 -6.06
CA ALA A 51 10.67 1.82 -6.25
C ALA A 51 10.09 1.67 -7.67
N MET A 52 10.93 1.71 -8.72
CA MET A 52 10.47 1.50 -10.11
C MET A 52 9.93 0.08 -10.35
N LYS A 53 10.51 -0.93 -9.71
CA LYS A 53 10.01 -2.31 -9.78
C LYS A 53 8.64 -2.43 -9.13
N LEU A 54 8.46 -1.89 -7.92
CA LEU A 54 7.16 -1.85 -7.23
C LEU A 54 6.09 -1.16 -8.07
N VAL A 55 6.40 0.03 -8.60
CA VAL A 55 5.50 0.77 -9.50
C VAL A 55 5.11 -0.06 -10.73
N SER A 56 6.06 -0.80 -11.31
CA SER A 56 5.78 -1.65 -12.47
C SER A 56 4.89 -2.84 -12.12
N GLU A 57 5.11 -3.47 -10.96
CA GLU A 57 4.29 -4.57 -10.45
C GLU A 57 2.84 -4.11 -10.18
N TRP A 58 2.65 -2.97 -9.53
CA TRP A 58 1.32 -2.42 -9.25
C TRP A 58 0.58 -2.00 -10.53
N LYS A 59 1.27 -1.42 -11.52
CA LYS A 59 0.69 -1.15 -12.84
C LYS A 59 0.25 -2.42 -13.54
N ALA A 60 1.04 -3.49 -13.48
CA ALA A 60 0.68 -4.79 -14.06
C ALA A 60 -0.54 -5.41 -13.34
N ALA A 61 -0.73 -5.11 -12.06
CA ALA A 61 -1.92 -5.47 -11.29
C ALA A 61 -3.14 -4.56 -11.55
N GLY A 62 -3.01 -3.57 -12.44
CA GLY A 62 -4.09 -2.64 -12.81
C GLY A 62 -4.21 -1.41 -11.92
N ILE A 63 -3.23 -1.14 -11.05
CA ILE A 63 -3.20 0.03 -10.17
C ILE A 63 -2.32 1.12 -10.83
N PRO A 64 -2.88 2.24 -11.32
CA PRO A 64 -2.15 3.23 -12.10
C PRO A 64 -1.37 4.20 -11.18
N VAL A 65 -0.30 3.70 -10.58
CA VAL A 65 0.65 4.48 -9.75
C VAL A 65 1.89 4.88 -10.52
N SER A 66 2.54 5.98 -10.15
CA SER A 66 3.80 6.44 -10.74
C SER A 66 4.90 6.61 -9.68
N PHE A 67 6.16 6.64 -10.14
CA PHE A 67 7.29 6.86 -9.24
C PHE A 67 7.23 8.22 -8.50
N PRO A 68 6.88 9.35 -9.14
CA PRO A 68 6.74 10.62 -8.41
C PRO A 68 5.65 10.59 -7.34
N GLU A 69 4.55 9.86 -7.56
CA GLU A 69 3.50 9.70 -6.55
C GLU A 69 4.00 8.91 -5.33
N LEU A 70 4.71 7.80 -5.57
CA LEU A 70 5.34 7.01 -4.50
C LEU A 70 6.39 7.84 -3.74
N ALA A 71 7.28 8.51 -4.48
CA ALA A 71 8.37 9.30 -3.91
C ALA A 71 7.89 10.56 -3.15
N SER A 72 6.63 10.97 -3.33
CA SER A 72 6.07 12.13 -2.63
C SER A 72 5.85 11.87 -1.13
N ASN A 73 5.54 10.63 -0.75
CA ASN A 73 5.41 10.22 0.65
C ASN A 73 5.88 8.76 0.78
N PRO A 74 7.21 8.54 0.80
CA PRO A 74 7.81 7.21 0.74
C PRO A 74 7.76 6.52 2.12
N THR A 75 6.58 6.45 2.72
CA THR A 75 6.29 5.79 4.00
C THR A 75 5.32 4.63 3.76
N ILE A 76 5.21 3.66 4.67
CA ILE A 76 4.23 2.57 4.50
C ILE A 76 2.82 3.16 4.47
N ASP A 77 2.51 4.10 5.37
CA ASP A 77 1.22 4.80 5.38
C ASP A 77 0.96 5.58 4.09
N GLY A 78 1.94 6.35 3.62
CA GLY A 78 1.82 7.12 2.39
C GLY A 78 1.58 6.27 1.14
N ILE A 79 2.30 5.16 1.03
CA ILE A 79 2.12 4.22 -0.08
C ILE A 79 0.80 3.48 0.05
N TRP A 80 0.39 3.10 1.26
CA TRP A 80 -0.90 2.45 1.50
C TRP A 80 -2.06 3.35 1.08
N ASP A 81 -2.07 4.61 1.50
CA ASP A 81 -3.08 5.59 1.11
C ASP A 81 -3.08 5.83 -0.42
N LEU A 82 -1.89 5.92 -1.03
CA LEU A 82 -1.76 6.05 -2.48
C LEU A 82 -2.39 4.85 -3.21
N LEU A 83 -2.11 3.63 -2.77
CA LEU A 83 -2.65 2.42 -3.38
C LEU A 83 -4.16 2.34 -3.19
N GLN A 84 -4.67 2.71 -2.02
CA GLN A 84 -6.11 2.75 -1.74
C GLN A 84 -6.86 3.74 -2.63
N ALA A 85 -6.28 4.92 -2.85
CA ALA A 85 -6.85 5.94 -3.72
C ALA A 85 -6.85 5.55 -5.21
N LYS A 86 -6.02 4.58 -5.61
CA LYS A 86 -5.79 4.18 -7.01
C LYS A 86 -6.29 2.78 -7.33
N ALA A 87 -6.56 1.96 -6.33
CA ALA A 87 -7.08 0.62 -6.52
C ALA A 87 -8.41 0.72 -7.28
N PRO A 88 -8.61 -0.10 -8.33
CA PRO A 88 -9.88 -0.11 -9.03
C PRO A 88 -10.98 -0.43 -8.03
N GLU A 89 -12.07 0.33 -8.06
CA GLU A 89 -13.27 -0.02 -7.30
C GLU A 89 -13.61 -1.49 -7.58
N PRO A 90 -14.00 -2.27 -6.57
CA PRO A 90 -14.54 -3.60 -6.82
C PRO A 90 -15.72 -3.39 -7.76
N ARG A 91 -15.56 -3.80 -9.02
CA ARG A 91 -16.66 -3.80 -9.97
C ARG A 91 -17.66 -4.79 -9.42
N LEU A 92 -18.65 -4.28 -8.70
CA LEU A 92 -19.91 -4.96 -8.54
C LEU A 92 -20.44 -5.02 -9.97
N ASP A 93 -20.12 -6.10 -10.66
CA ASP A 93 -20.78 -6.38 -11.92
C ASP A 93 -22.25 -6.62 -11.53
N ASP A 94 -23.07 -5.56 -11.58
CA ASP A 94 -24.53 -5.61 -11.57
C ASP A 94 -24.98 -6.28 -12.88
N GLN A 95 -24.64 -7.56 -13.03
CA GLN A 95 -25.16 -8.45 -14.06
C GLN A 95 -26.52 -8.99 -13.58
N TRP A 96 -27.46 -8.06 -13.38
CA TRP A 96 -28.89 -8.32 -13.41
C TRP A 96 -29.54 -7.32 -14.35
N HIS A 97 -29.43 -7.56 -15.66
CA HIS A 97 -30.46 -7.22 -16.65
C HIS A 97 -30.42 -8.23 -17.78
#